data_AF-A0A968UE85-F1
#
_entry.id   AF-A0A968UE85-F1
#
_cell.length_a   1.000
_cell.length_b   1.000
_cell.length_c   1.000
_cell.angle_alpha   90.00
_cell.angle_beta   90.00
_cell.angle_gamma   90.00
#
_symmetry.space_group_name_H-M   'P 1'
#
loop_
_entity.id
_entity.type
_entity.pdbx_description
1 polymer ?
#
loop_
_entity_poly.entity_id
_entity_poly.type
_entity_poly.pdbx_seq_one_letter_code
_entity_poly.pdbx_strand_id
1 'polypeptide(L)'
;MNFEMKIADVFILSSGYTIFVGEVIGTHDLIKSGQKVNLFIDGLSRQCFETHGEWKANTNSPQGYRSLSTLESVDLTSEFVKNHRCTLISV
;
A
#
# COMPACT_ATOMS: atom_id res chain seq x y z
N MET A 1 -9.41 9.73 8.47
CA MET A 1 -8.06 10.04 8.99
C MET A 1 -7.13 9.74 7.84
N ASN A 2 -6.48 10.76 7.27
CA ASN A 2 -6.00 10.66 5.88
C ASN A 2 -4.51 10.32 5.80
N PHE A 3 -4.14 9.28 5.06
CA PHE A 3 -2.76 8.89 4.77
C PHE A 3 -2.52 8.77 3.28
N GLU A 4 -1.25 8.91 2.91
CA GLU A 4 -0.73 8.56 1.59
C GLU A 4 0.38 7.52 1.77
N MET A 5 0.37 6.47 0.96
CA MET A 5 1.47 5.52 0.88
C MET A 5 2.10 5.60 -0.51
N LYS A 6 3.39 5.90 -0.59
CA LYS A 6 4.16 5.77 -1.83
C LYS A 6 4.68 4.36 -1.92
N ILE A 7 4.16 3.58 -2.87
CA ILE A 7 4.49 2.17 -3.01
C ILE A 7 5.89 2.07 -3.62
N ALA A 8 6.78 1.38 -2.93
CA ALA A 8 8.13 1.04 -3.38
C ALA A 8 8.22 -0.40 -3.89
N ASP A 9 7.39 -1.31 -3.37
CA ASP A 9 7.30 -2.69 -3.85
C ASP A 9 5.92 -3.29 -3.59
N VAL A 10 5.62 -4.39 -4.27
CA VAL A 10 4.36 -5.14 -4.14
C VAL A 10 4.61 -6.66 -4.20
N PHE A 11 3.92 -7.40 -3.33
CA PHE A 11 3.95 -8.84 -3.29
C PHE A 11 2.54 -9.39 -3.38
N ILE A 12 2.30 -10.26 -4.36
CA ILE A 12 1.05 -10.99 -4.50
C ILE A 12 1.27 -12.39 -3.94
N LEU A 13 0.55 -12.72 -2.86
CA LEU A 13 0.60 -14.04 -2.25
C LEU A 13 -0.25 -15.03 -3.06
N SER A 14 0.08 -16.32 -2.97
CA SER A 14 -0.71 -17.39 -3.63
C SER A 14 -2.16 -17.47 -3.13
N SER A 15 -2.46 -16.88 -1.97
CA SER A 15 -3.83 -16.73 -1.45
C SER A 15 -4.63 -15.62 -2.11
N GLY A 16 -4.03 -14.83 -3.02
CA GLY A 16 -4.64 -13.66 -3.65
C GLY A 16 -4.47 -12.35 -2.86
N TYR A 17 -3.79 -12.39 -1.70
CA TYR A 17 -3.54 -11.18 -0.91
C TYR A 17 -2.45 -10.34 -1.57
N THR A 18 -2.67 -9.03 -1.60
CA THR A 18 -1.65 -8.09 -2.08
C THR A 18 -1.05 -7.35 -0.89
N ILE A 19 0.28 -7.37 -0.79
CA ILE A 19 1.06 -6.62 0.21
C ILE A 19 1.81 -5.51 -0.52
N PHE A 20 1.51 -4.27 -0.16
CA PHE A 20 2.22 -3.07 -0.58
C PHE A 20 3.30 -2.75 0.44
N VAL A 21 4.48 -2.34 -0.01
CA VAL A 21 5.58 -1.89 0.84
C VAL A 21 5.99 -0.49 0.40
N GLY A 22 6.20 0.43 1.35
CA GLY A 22 6.46 1.81 0.99
C GLY A 22 6.49 2.81 2.14
N GLU A 23 6.77 4.05 1.79
CA GLU A 23 6.73 5.20 2.71
C GLU A 23 5.27 5.59 2.96
N VAL A 24 4.87 5.75 4.23
CA VAL A 24 3.55 6.28 4.60
C VAL A 24 3.70 7.69 5.16
N ILE A 25 2.97 8.62 4.56
CA ILE A 25 2.88 10.02 4.96
C ILE A 25 1.53 10.24 5.63
N GLY A 26 1.55 10.84 6.82
CA GLY A 26 0.35 11.14 7.61
C GLY A 26 0.52 10.79 9.09
N THR A 27 -0.36 11.32 9.94
CA THR A 27 -0.29 11.21 11.41
C THR A 27 -0.93 9.94 11.95
N HIS A 28 -0.60 8.76 11.41
CA HIS A 28 -1.21 7.49 11.84
C HIS A 28 -0.20 6.53 12.42
N ASP A 29 -0.41 6.16 13.68
CA ASP A 29 0.39 5.15 14.38
C ASP A 29 0.23 3.76 13.76
N LEU A 30 -0.98 3.43 13.29
CA LEU A 30 -1.35 2.17 12.62
C LEU A 30 -2.53 2.37 11.64
N ILE A 31 -2.41 1.83 10.42
CA ILE A 31 -3.52 1.76 9.45
C ILE A 31 -4.38 0.53 9.75
N LYS A 32 -5.67 0.74 9.99
CA LYS A 32 -6.62 -0.31 10.41
C LYS A 32 -7.16 -1.10 9.21
N SER A 33 -7.68 -2.30 9.47
CA SER A 33 -8.49 -3.06 8.51
C SER A 33 -9.82 -2.35 8.22
N GLY A 34 -10.34 -2.51 7.02
CA GLY A 34 -11.61 -1.92 6.55
C GLY A 34 -11.52 -0.45 6.15
N GLN A 35 -10.30 0.11 6.08
CA GLN A 35 -10.12 1.49 5.61
C GLN A 35 -10.10 1.50 4.08
N LYS A 36 -10.93 2.36 3.47
CA LYS A 36 -10.96 2.51 2.02
C LYS A 36 -9.75 3.29 1.53
N VAL A 37 -9.12 2.78 0.48
CA VAL A 37 -7.98 3.42 -0.18
C VAL A 37 -8.19 3.42 -1.70
N ASN A 38 -7.74 4.48 -2.34
CA ASN A 38 -7.65 4.58 -3.79
C ASN A 38 -6.21 4.39 -4.23
N LEU A 39 -5.99 3.47 -5.17
CA LEU A 39 -4.75 3.30 -5.89
C LEU A 39 -4.67 4.28 -7.05
N PHE A 40 -3.58 5.04 -7.09
CA PHE A 40 -3.21 5.89 -8.20
C PHE A 40 -1.95 5.37 -8.87
N ILE A 41 -1.94 5.38 -10.20
CA ILE A 41 -0.77 5.08 -11.04
C ILE A 41 -0.54 6.29 -11.92
N ASP A 42 0.63 6.91 -11.78
CA ASP A 42 1.04 8.16 -12.45
C ASP A 42 0.03 9.31 -12.25
N GLY A 43 -0.63 9.33 -11.09
CA GLY A 43 -1.63 10.33 -10.74
C GLY A 43 -3.06 10.03 -11.24
N LEU A 44 -3.28 8.93 -11.95
CA LEU A 44 -4.62 8.49 -12.37
C LEU A 44 -5.17 7.46 -11.41
N SER A 45 -6.40 7.66 -10.92
CA SER A 45 -7.09 6.68 -10.07
C SER A 45 -7.38 5.42 -10.88
N ARG A 46 -7.05 4.25 -10.31
CA ARG A 46 -7.18 2.95 -10.97
C ARG A 46 -8.18 2.04 -10.27
N GLN A 47 -8.10 1.97 -8.95
CA GLN A 47 -8.88 1.03 -8.17
C GLN A 47 -9.14 1.59 -6.77
N CYS A 48 -10.30 1.25 -6.20
CA CYS A 48 -10.63 1.50 -4.80
C CYS A 48 -10.82 0.16 -4.11
N PHE A 49 -10.22 -0.03 -2.95
CA PHE A 49 -10.32 -1.27 -2.18
C PHE A 49 -10.22 -1.01 -0.68
N GLU A 50 -10.56 -2.03 0.12
CA GLU A 50 -10.38 -1.99 1.56
C GLU A 50 -9.03 -2.59 1.99
N THR A 51 -8.42 -1.97 2.98
CA THR A 51 -7.23 -2.50 3.63
C THR A 51 -7.60 -3.72 4.48
N HIS A 52 -6.77 -4.76 4.45
CA HIS A 52 -6.81 -5.84 5.42
C HIS A 52 -6.02 -5.51 6.69
N GLY A 53 -5.26 -4.41 6.65
CA GLY A 53 -4.51 -3.88 7.78
C GLY A 53 -3.03 -3.76 7.47
N GLU A 54 -2.34 -3.07 8.36
CA GLU A 54 -0.91 -2.84 8.28
C GLU A 54 -0.13 -3.92 9.03
N TRP A 55 0.97 -4.36 8.40
CA TRP A 55 2.01 -5.11 9.08
C TRP A 55 3.20 -4.17 9.32
N LYS A 56 3.53 -3.97 10.59
CA LYS A 56 4.67 -3.16 11.03
C LYS A 56 5.79 -4.08 11.51
N ALA A 57 6.49 -4.69 10.56
CA ALA A 57 7.60 -5.59 10.87
C ALA A 57 8.82 -4.76 11.31
N ASN A 58 8.99 -4.61 12.62
CA ASN A 58 10.15 -4.01 13.31
C ASN A 58 10.50 -2.59 12.84
N THR A 59 10.45 -1.61 13.74
CA THR A 59 10.62 -0.16 13.47
C THR A 59 11.98 0.28 12.89
N ASN A 60 12.84 -0.66 12.50
CA ASN A 60 14.23 -0.44 12.09
C ASN A 60 14.46 -0.68 10.58
N SER A 61 13.43 -0.63 9.73
CA SER A 61 13.68 -0.46 8.28
C SER A 61 14.53 0.80 8.11
N PRO A 62 15.73 0.73 7.49
CA PRO A 62 16.57 1.92 7.28
C PRO A 62 15.84 3.04 6.55
N GLN A 63 14.84 2.69 5.74
CA GLN A 63 14.02 3.59 4.95
C GLN A 63 12.70 3.99 5.65
N GLY A 64 12.38 3.41 6.81
CA GLY A 64 11.12 3.65 7.52
C GLY A 64 9.89 3.12 6.81
N TYR A 65 10.04 2.13 5.91
CA TYR A 65 8.93 1.59 5.14
C TYR A 65 7.97 0.79 6.02
N ARG A 66 6.69 0.88 5.67
CA ARG A 66 5.60 0.12 6.27
C ARG A 66 5.01 -0.80 5.22
N SER A 67 4.31 -1.84 5.67
CA SER A 67 3.60 -2.74 4.78
C SER A 67 2.10 -2.67 5.02
N LEU A 68 1.33 -2.56 3.95
CA LEU A 68 -0.12 -2.50 3.97
C LEU A 68 -0.65 -3.63 3.12
N SER A 69 -1.67 -4.33 3.59
CA SER A 69 -2.24 -5.46 2.86
C SER A 69 -3.69 -5.21 2.46
N THR A 70 -4.13 -5.88 1.41
CA THR A 70 -5.54 -6.04 1.03
C THR A 70 -5.82 -7.49 0.67
N LEU A 71 -7.07 -7.91 0.87
CA LEU A 71 -7.58 -9.21 0.44
C LEU A 71 -7.92 -9.23 -1.06
N GLU A 72 -8.00 -8.05 -1.67
CA GLU A 72 -8.33 -7.92 -3.08
C GLU A 72 -7.09 -8.16 -3.96
N SER A 73 -7.31 -8.82 -5.09
CA SER A 73 -6.27 -8.95 -6.10
C SER A 73 -6.07 -7.58 -6.77
N VAL A 74 -4.83 -7.12 -6.82
CA VAL A 74 -4.45 -5.89 -7.51
C VAL A 74 -3.44 -6.25 -8.58
N ASP A 75 -3.74 -5.90 -9.82
CA ASP A 75 -2.88 -6.19 -10.97
C ASP A 75 -1.69 -5.22 -11.00
N LEU A 76 -0.70 -5.51 -10.15
CA LEU A 76 0.53 -4.76 -9.99
C LEU A 76 1.70 -5.72 -9.78
N THR A 77 2.82 -5.46 -10.45
CA THR A 77 4.06 -6.22 -10.25
C THR A 77 5.15 -5.35 -9.64
N SER A 78 6.12 -5.97 -8.96
CA SER A 78 7.30 -5.28 -8.42
C SER A 78 8.03 -4.46 -9.50
N GLU A 79 8.19 -5.03 -10.69
CA GLU A 79 8.82 -4.35 -11.83
C GLU A 79 7.99 -3.15 -12.30
N PHE A 80 6.66 -3.27 -12.35
CA PHE A 80 5.80 -2.16 -12.73
C PHE A 80 5.93 -1.00 -11.74
N VAL A 81 5.86 -1.29 -10.44
CA VAL A 81 5.98 -0.30 -9.35
C VAL A 81 7.32 0.44 -9.41
N LYS A 82 8.42 -0.24 -9.76
CA LYS A 82 9.75 0.39 -9.89
C LYS A 82 9.85 1.37 -11.04
N ASN A 83 8.99 1.24 -12.05
CA ASN A 83 9.02 2.06 -13.26
C ASN A 83 7.91 3.13 -13.31
N HIS A 84 6.98 3.13 -12.35
CA HIS A 84 5.83 4.05 -12.33
C HIS A 84 5.62 4.65 -10.95
N ARG A 85 4.92 5.79 -10.88
CA ARG A 85 4.57 6.38 -9.59
C ARG A 85 3.27 5.76 -9.09
N CYS A 86 3.38 4.83 -8.16
CA CYS A 86 2.24 4.17 -7.53
C CYS A 86 1.98 4.71 -6.11
N THR A 87 0.76 5.19 -5.84
CA THR A 87 0.37 5.68 -4.51
C THR A 87 -0.97 5.14 -4.05
N LEU A 88 -1.11 4.90 -2.74
CA LEU A 88 -2.41 4.65 -2.10
C LEU A 88 -2.80 5.88 -1.29
N ILE A 89 -4.04 6.33 -1.42
CA ILE A 89 -4.57 7.44 -0.65
C ILE A 89 -5.84 6.98 0.05
N SER A 90 -5.89 7.14 1.37
CA SER A 90 -7.11 6.82 2.12
C SER A 90 -8.24 7.80 1.82
N VAL A 91 -9.45 7.26 1.70
CA VAL A 91 -10.70 8.02 1.48
C VAL A 91 -11.35 8.38 2.82
#